data_AF-A0A453S2H0-F1
#
_entry.id   AF-A0A453S2H0-F1
#
_cell.length_a   1.000
_cell.length_b   1.000
_cell.length_c   1.000
_cell.angle_alpha   90.00
_cell.angle_beta   90.00
_cell.angle_gamma   90.00
#
_symmetry.space_group_name_H-M   'P 1'
#
loop_
_entity.id
_entity.type
_entity.pdbx_description
1 polymer ?
#
loop_
_entity_poly.entity_id
_entity_poly.type
_entity_poly.pdbx_seq_one_letter_code
_entity_poly.pdbx_strand_id
1 'polypeptide(L)'
;WHEILSWLRMTTAGPSHEDSLMDWWLQARQNTPTLMRKGLASIALLMPWMIWKQRNKCIFEGAQPLVQVLVSKIKEEAKEWARAGAHGLRVILPPTWDVH
;
A
#
# COMPACT_ATOMS: atom_id res chain seq x y z
N TRP A 1 -7.48 0.99 -0.59
CA TRP A 1 -7.04 0.08 0.47
C TRP A 1 -7.37 -1.37 0.16
N HIS A 2 -8.65 -1.76 0.07
CA HIS A 2 -9.06 -3.16 -0.18
C HIS A 2 -8.32 -3.84 -1.35
N GLU A 3 -8.31 -3.23 -2.54
CA GLU A 3 -7.64 -3.84 -3.70
C GLU A 3 -6.14 -4.04 -3.51
N ILE A 4 -5.46 -3.08 -2.86
CA ILE A 4 -4.01 -3.16 -2.60
C ILE A 4 -3.71 -4.23 -1.55
N LEU A 5 -4.46 -4.27 -0.45
CA LEU A 5 -4.29 -5.26 0.61
C LEU A 5 -4.58 -6.69 0.10
N SER A 6 -5.63 -6.85 -0.72
CA SER A 6 -5.95 -8.11 -1.39
C SER A 6 -4.83 -8.54 -2.34
N TRP A 7 -4.31 -7.63 -3.17
CA TRP A 7 -3.17 -7.90 -4.05
C TRP A 7 -1.92 -8.35 -3.29
N LEU A 8 -1.67 -7.77 -2.11
CA LEU A 8 -0.56 -8.12 -1.22
C LEU A 8 -0.85 -9.34 -0.32
N ARG A 9 -1.96 -10.03 -0.55
CA ARG A 9 -2.40 -11.20 0.24
C ARG A 9 -2.46 -10.92 1.75
N MET A 10 -2.80 -9.69 2.10
CA MET A 10 -2.96 -9.26 3.48
C MET A 10 -4.41 -9.44 3.90
N THR A 11 -4.61 -10.12 5.03
CA THR A 11 -5.94 -10.30 5.65
C THR A 11 -6.36 -9.12 6.52
N THR A 12 -5.47 -8.15 6.71
CA THR A 12 -5.74 -6.92 7.46
C THR A 12 -6.83 -6.12 6.77
N ALA A 13 -7.86 -5.70 7.52
CA ALA A 13 -8.87 -4.77 7.01
C ALA A 13 -8.23 -3.40 6.71
N GLY A 14 -8.74 -2.69 5.72
CA GLY A 14 -8.36 -1.29 5.50
C GLY A 14 -8.96 -0.37 6.57
N PRO A 15 -8.47 0.87 6.71
CA PRO A 15 -9.06 1.86 7.60
C PRO A 15 -10.51 2.12 7.16
N SER A 16 -11.45 2.11 8.12
CA SER A 16 -12.89 2.19 7.88
C SER A 16 -13.61 3.07 8.89
N HIS A 17 -13.76 2.61 10.13
CA HIS A 17 -14.61 3.20 11.16
C HIS A 17 -13.83 3.69 12.39
N GLU A 18 -12.49 3.63 12.36
CA GLU A 18 -11.65 4.06 13.46
C GLU A 18 -11.62 5.60 13.57
N ASP A 19 -11.50 6.12 14.80
CA ASP A 19 -11.44 7.57 15.07
C ASP A 19 -10.22 8.24 14.41
N SER A 20 -9.14 7.47 14.20
CA SER A 20 -7.97 7.93 13.46
C SER A 20 -7.26 6.82 12.68
N LEU A 21 -6.46 7.21 11.68
CA LEU A 21 -5.57 6.30 10.96
C LEU A 21 -4.54 5.62 11.88
N MET A 22 -4.18 6.26 13.00
CA MET A 22 -3.26 5.70 13.98
C MET A 22 -3.91 4.57 14.79
N ASP A 23 -5.19 4.70 15.12
CA ASP A 23 -5.95 3.66 15.81
C ASP A 23 -6.09 2.42 14.92
N TRP A 24 -6.44 2.63 13.64
CA TRP A 24 -6.40 1.56 12.63
C TRP A 24 -5.01 0.92 12.56
N TRP A 25 -3.94 1.70 12.46
CA TRP A 25 -2.58 1.19 12.34
C TRP A 25 -2.19 0.31 13.53
N LEU A 26 -2.53 0.71 14.75
CA LEU A 26 -2.21 -0.04 15.96
C LEU A 26 -2.90 -1.40 15.96
N GLN A 27 -4.19 -1.44 15.63
CA GLN A 27 -4.98 -2.67 15.53
C GLN A 27 -4.48 -3.56 14.39
N ALA A 28 -4.28 -2.98 13.20
CA ALA A 28 -3.76 -3.66 12.02
C ALA A 28 -2.41 -4.34 12.30
N ARG A 29 -1.49 -3.65 12.99
CA ARG A 29 -0.18 -4.19 13.36
C ARG A 29 -0.28 -5.33 14.36
N GLN A 30 -1.17 -5.24 15.35
CA GLN A 30 -1.38 -6.30 16.35
C GLN A 30 -1.88 -7.59 15.70
N ASN A 31 -2.85 -7.48 14.79
CA ASN A 31 -3.50 -8.60 14.10
C ASN A 31 -2.68 -9.18 12.94
N THR A 32 -1.58 -8.54 12.57
CA THR A 32 -0.71 -9.00 11.47
C THR A 32 0.44 -9.86 12.00
N PRO A 33 0.72 -11.03 11.39
CA PRO A 33 1.88 -11.86 11.75
C PRO A 33 3.19 -11.07 11.72
N THR A 34 4.08 -11.31 12.67
CA THR A 34 5.33 -10.54 12.86
C THR A 34 6.14 -10.41 11.57
N LEU A 35 6.20 -11.46 10.77
CA LEU A 35 6.92 -11.50 9.48
C LEU A 35 6.38 -10.46 8.47
N MET A 36 5.08 -10.18 8.48
CA MET A 36 4.41 -9.29 7.53
C MET A 36 4.33 -7.83 8.02
N ARG A 37 4.57 -7.57 9.31
CA ARG A 37 4.42 -6.22 9.90
C ARG A 37 5.27 -5.15 9.23
N LYS A 38 6.49 -5.50 8.78
CA LYS A 38 7.34 -4.56 8.02
C LYS A 38 6.73 -4.20 6.68
N GLY A 39 6.15 -5.17 5.97
CA GLY A 39 5.41 -4.93 4.72
C GLY A 39 4.18 -4.06 4.96
N LEU A 40 3.40 -4.36 6.01
CA LEU A 40 2.27 -3.52 6.42
C LEU A 40 2.69 -2.07 6.66
N ALA A 41 3.80 -1.84 7.38
CA ALA A 41 4.33 -0.51 7.66
C ALA A 41 4.65 0.27 6.38
N SER A 42 5.34 -0.38 5.43
CA SER A 42 5.66 0.22 4.14
C SER A 42 4.40 0.62 3.36
N ILE A 43 3.36 -0.22 3.37
CA ILE A 43 2.10 0.06 2.66
C ILE A 43 1.27 1.13 3.37
N ALA A 44 1.24 1.12 4.70
CA ALA A 44 0.59 2.14 5.50
C ALA A 44 1.19 3.54 5.27
N LEU A 45 2.48 3.61 4.91
CA LEU A 45 3.15 4.85 4.48
C LEU A 45 2.88 5.17 3.01
N LEU A 46 3.04 4.19 2.12
CA LEU A 46 2.95 4.37 0.68
C LEU A 46 1.55 4.82 0.22
N MET A 47 0.50 4.25 0.81
CA MET A 47 -0.89 4.51 0.42
C MET A 47 -1.29 5.98 0.60
N PRO A 48 -1.18 6.61 1.80
CA PRO A 48 -1.42 8.03 1.96
C PRO A 48 -0.53 8.91 1.07
N TRP A 49 0.76 8.56 0.93
CA TRP A 49 1.70 9.30 0.10
C TRP A 49 1.25 9.38 -1.37
N MET A 50 0.86 8.26 -1.97
CA MET A 50 0.42 8.20 -3.36
C MET A 50 -0.93 8.92 -3.56
N ILE A 51 -1.84 8.83 -2.58
CA ILE A 51 -3.11 9.59 -2.60
C ILE A 51 -2.82 11.09 -2.58
N TRP A 52 -1.92 11.54 -1.70
CA TRP A 52 -1.51 12.94 -1.63
C TRP A 52 -0.90 13.43 -2.94
N LYS A 53 0.03 12.65 -3.53
CA LYS A 53 0.65 12.97 -4.83
C LYS A 53 -0.39 13.08 -5.95
N GLN A 54 -1.37 12.17 -6.00
CA GLN A 54 -2.44 12.21 -7.00
C GLN A 54 -3.35 13.43 -6.79
N ARG A 55 -3.71 13.77 -5.54
CA ARG A 55 -4.50 14.97 -5.24
C ARG A 55 -3.80 16.25 -5.69
N ASN A 56 -2.50 16.37 -5.43
CA ASN A 56 -1.71 17.51 -5.91
C ASN A 56 -1.73 17.58 -7.43
N LYS A 57 -1.54 16.46 -8.14
CA LYS A 57 -1.61 16.44 -9.61
C LYS A 57 -2.99 16.88 -10.13
N CYS A 58 -4.08 16.47 -9.47
CA CYS A 58 -5.42 16.92 -9.83
C CYS A 58 -5.59 18.44 -9.63
N ILE A 59 -5.10 18.99 -8.51
CA ILE A 59 -5.24 20.40 -8.16
C ILE A 59 -4.37 21.30 -9.05
N PHE A 60 -3.12 20.93 -9.28
CA PHE A 60 -2.14 21.80 -9.94
C PHE A 60 -2.02 21.57 -11.45
N GLU A 61 -2.31 20.36 -11.94
CA GLU A 61 -2.16 19.99 -13.36
C GLU A 61 -3.49 19.65 -14.03
N GLY A 62 -4.62 19.78 -13.31
CA GLY A 62 -5.95 19.49 -13.87
C GLY A 62 -6.17 18.01 -14.23
N ALA A 63 -5.34 17.10 -13.70
CA ALA A 63 -5.47 15.68 -13.98
C ALA A 63 -6.79 15.11 -13.43
N GLN A 64 -7.43 14.20 -14.18
CA GLN A 64 -8.61 13.52 -13.68
C GLN A 64 -8.26 12.46 -12.62
N PRO A 65 -8.98 12.42 -11.49
CA PRO A 65 -8.77 11.38 -10.49
C PRO A 65 -9.32 10.05 -11.00
N LEU A 66 -8.44 9.12 -11.34
CA LEU A 66 -8.82 7.76 -11.73
C LEU A 66 -8.23 6.73 -10.76
N VAL A 67 -9.11 6.06 -10.02
CA VAL A 67 -8.73 5.10 -8.97
C VAL A 67 -7.87 3.97 -9.54
N GLN A 68 -8.21 3.45 -10.72
CA GLN A 68 -7.45 2.38 -11.38
C GLN A 68 -6.01 2.81 -11.68
N VAL A 69 -5.80 4.05 -12.17
CA VAL A 69 -4.47 4.59 -12.43
C VAL A 69 -3.68 4.75 -11.13
N LEU A 70 -4.32 5.26 -10.08
CA LEU A 70 -3.68 5.39 -8.77
C LEU A 70 -3.27 4.03 -8.21
N VAL A 71 -4.14 3.02 -8.33
CA VAL A 71 -3.84 1.65 -7.90
C VAL A 71 -2.67 1.05 -8.68
N SER A 72 -2.63 1.18 -10.01
CA SER A 72 -1.50 0.71 -10.82
C SER A 72 -0.19 1.36 -10.38
N LYS A 73 -0.18 2.68 -10.18
CA LYS A 73 1.01 3.40 -9.71
C LYS A 73 1.45 2.98 -8.32
N ILE A 74 0.51 2.70 -7.40
CA ILE A 74 0.85 2.17 -6.08
C ILE A 74 1.51 0.78 -6.20
N LYS A 75 0.98 -0.09 -7.08
CA LYS A 75 1.56 -1.43 -7.32
C LYS A 75 2.98 -1.32 -7.90
N GLU A 76 3.21 -0.39 -8.81
CA GLU A 76 4.53 -0.11 -9.39
C GLU A 76 5.52 0.41 -8.33
N GLU A 77 5.16 1.46 -7.60
CA GLU A 77 5.99 2.07 -6.55
C GLU A 77 6.31 1.05 -5.43
N ALA A 78 5.35 0.19 -5.05
CA ALA A 78 5.59 -0.87 -4.07
C ALA A 78 6.65 -1.90 -4.56
N LYS A 79 6.63 -2.25 -5.85
CA LYS A 79 7.66 -3.12 -6.45
C LYS A 79 9.00 -2.42 -6.48
N GLU A 80 9.05 -1.13 -6.80
CA GLU A 80 10.27 -0.33 -6.81
C GLU A 80 10.89 -0.23 -5.40
N TRP A 81 10.08 0.06 -4.37
CA TRP A 81 10.55 0.08 -2.99
C TRP A 81 11.11 -1.29 -2.57
N ALA A 82 10.45 -2.37 -2.96
CA ALA A 82 10.94 -3.72 -2.70
C ALA A 82 12.29 -4.00 -3.40
N ARG A 83 12.47 -3.54 -4.64
CA ARG A 83 13.74 -3.61 -5.37
C ARG A 83 14.83 -2.78 -4.70
N ALA A 84 14.48 -1.58 -4.24
CA ALA A 84 15.37 -0.64 -3.55
C ALA A 84 15.75 -1.03 -2.11
N GLY A 85 15.23 -2.15 -1.58
CA GLY A 85 15.65 -2.70 -0.29
C GLY A 85 14.59 -2.69 0.82
N ALA A 86 13.35 -2.33 0.52
CA ALA A 86 12.22 -2.51 1.46
C ALA A 86 11.86 -4.01 1.57
N HIS A 87 12.69 -4.80 2.26
CA HIS A 87 12.55 -6.26 2.34
C HIS A 87 11.20 -6.73 2.89
N GLY A 88 10.55 -5.94 3.74
CA GLY A 88 9.20 -6.23 4.24
C GLY A 88 8.15 -6.33 3.13
N LEU A 89 8.31 -5.58 2.03
CA LEU A 89 7.42 -5.66 0.88
C LEU A 89 7.63 -6.96 0.09
N ARG A 90 8.88 -7.46 0.00
CA ARG A 90 9.18 -8.73 -0.70
C ARG A 90 8.47 -9.94 -0.08
N VAL A 91 8.14 -9.87 1.21
CA VAL A 91 7.41 -10.92 1.93
C VAL A 91 5.93 -10.97 1.53
N ILE A 92 5.33 -9.82 1.21
CA ILE A 92 3.88 -9.69 0.98
C ILE A 92 3.53 -9.48 -0.49
N LEU A 93 4.50 -9.11 -1.33
CA LEU A 93 4.29 -9.01 -2.77
C LEU A 93 4.00 -10.40 -3.35
N PRO A 94 3.06 -10.50 -4.32
CA PRO A 94 2.93 -11.73 -5.10
C PRO A 94 4.28 -12.07 -5.74
N PRO A 95 4.64 -13.36 -5.81
CA PRO A 95 5.80 -13.76 -6.61
C PRO A 95 5.62 -13.18 -8.02
N THR A 96 6.63 -12.44 -8.48
CA THR A 96 6.71 -12.14 -9.91
C THR A 96 6.93 -13.49 -10.56
N TRP A 97 6.06 -13.88 -11.49
CA TRP A 97 6.32 -15.02 -12.37
C TRP A 97 7.43 -14.63 -13.34
N ASP A 98 8.62 -14.31 -12.82
CA ASP A 98 9.83 -14.24 -13.62
C ASP A 98 10.30 -15.70 -13.79
N VAL A 99 9.52 -16.45 -14.57
CA VAL A 99 9.90 -17.75 -15.11
C VAL A 99 10.50 -17.48 -16.48
N HIS A 100 11.76 -17.03 -16.49
CA HIS A 100 12.68 -17.18 -17.61
C HIS A 100 14.10 -17.35 -17.06
#